data_AF-A0A5C3DXN5-F1
#
_entry.id   AF-A0A5C3DXN5-F1
#
_cell.length_a   1.000
_cell.length_b   1.000
_cell.length_c   1.000
_cell.angle_alpha   90.00
_cell.angle_beta   90.00
_cell.angle_gamma   90.00
#
_symmetry.space_group_name_H-M   'P 1'
#
loop_
_entity.id
_entity.type
_entity.pdbx_description
1 polymer ?
#
loop_
_entity_poly.entity_id
_entity_poly.type
_entity_poly.pdbx_seq_one_letter_code
_entity_poly.pdbx_strand_id
1 'polypeptide(L)'
;MAEHDLSALDGLLDELDIEEKGPEDPRAAKLIALFEKAKATYTAKIDSPSWYIASSSSSSTTSPFDISSFQIPSPAELLKHRKADRTGSTYQEWTANYLYTQGHFEKCLSYVSSFAVSMGIEFQSELEVQLEEYDSSQLALRRSKQERELSKNWGIIKDVIDAGIRSLLTLRRNIPTLKTIETWTPDTSIHYQWRPVTLDTLASGFLSFCMREIRVGAGDSRSGFSGMVIPSSDQPDTFEVDMDKVKLQNWTVTHGLALTAGDLALELGLYRTAIEAHSLFLACRGQMWRVLLSLANEMACYVRALSSQGKASEASLKALEVVAKASVVSALQAVPRPRRLELAHLIMVEHRVIPEKWISNALKPGLEEEAGFKDEDDLLFKGLLQPLANGKQQNWLVLPEEIGIALVKVVFAKKSGLFAIFSKFPTYMREYKQRLEDASSNKGSQEWDRELDAADEEDGEGGPRSVRTL
;
A
#
# COMPACT_ATOMS: atom_id res chain seq x y z
N MET A 1 -27.86 -40.20 1.40
CA MET A 1 -26.47 -39.80 1.07
C MET A 1 -26.57 -38.94 -0.16
N ALA A 2 -26.23 -37.66 -0.06
CA ALA A 2 -26.24 -36.76 -1.19
C ALA A 2 -24.84 -36.85 -1.85
N GLU A 3 -24.80 -37.32 -3.09
CA GLU A 3 -23.60 -37.22 -3.93
C GLU A 3 -23.35 -35.74 -4.20
N HIS A 4 -22.22 -35.23 -3.71
CA HIS A 4 -21.81 -33.85 -3.93
C HIS A 4 -20.83 -33.83 -5.11
N ASP A 5 -21.20 -33.08 -6.14
CA ASP A 5 -20.43 -32.86 -7.36
C ASP A 5 -19.11 -32.12 -7.05
N LEU A 6 -17.99 -32.77 -7.38
CA LEU A 6 -16.61 -32.32 -7.12
C LEU A 6 -15.94 -31.72 -8.37
N SER A 7 -16.68 -31.50 -9.45
CA SER A 7 -16.17 -31.00 -10.74
C SER A 7 -15.44 -29.65 -10.66
N ALA A 8 -15.72 -28.81 -9.67
CA ALA A 8 -15.07 -27.50 -9.49
C ALA A 8 -13.59 -27.58 -9.03
N LEU A 9 -13.12 -28.75 -8.59
CA LEU A 9 -11.74 -28.97 -8.13
C LEU A 9 -10.87 -29.72 -9.15
N ASP A 10 -11.46 -30.26 -10.21
CA ASP A 10 -10.83 -31.19 -11.16
C ASP A 10 -9.72 -30.52 -12.01
N GLY A 11 -9.75 -29.19 -12.15
CA GLY A 11 -8.75 -28.44 -12.92
C GLY A 11 -7.49 -28.00 -12.15
N LEU A 12 -7.44 -28.21 -10.83
CA LEU A 12 -6.29 -27.86 -9.96
C LEU A 12 -5.52 -29.10 -9.50
N LEU A 13 -5.98 -30.29 -9.91
CA LEU A 13 -5.71 -31.58 -9.31
C LEU A 13 -5.28 -32.59 -10.39
N ASP A 14 -4.10 -32.40 -10.98
CA ASP A 14 -3.44 -33.55 -11.59
C ASP A 14 -3.02 -34.52 -10.46
N GLU A 15 -3.72 -35.65 -10.43
CA GLU A 15 -3.35 -36.98 -9.91
C GLU A 15 -2.89 -37.04 -8.44
N LEU A 16 -3.85 -37.06 -7.52
CA LEU A 16 -3.67 -37.71 -6.21
C LEU A 16 -4.77 -38.74 -6.02
N ASP A 17 -4.48 -39.99 -6.34
CA ASP A 17 -5.29 -41.13 -5.90
C ASP A 17 -5.13 -41.27 -4.38
N ILE A 18 -6.23 -41.04 -3.65
CA ILE A 18 -6.29 -41.26 -2.21
C ILE A 18 -7.07 -42.56 -2.00
N GLU A 19 -6.41 -43.60 -1.47
CA GLU A 19 -7.09 -44.81 -1.02
C GLU A 19 -8.09 -44.45 0.10
N GLU A 20 -9.38 -44.59 -0.16
CA GLU A 20 -10.42 -44.46 0.86
C GLU A 20 -10.21 -45.53 1.94
N LYS A 21 -9.79 -45.12 3.13
CA LYS A 21 -9.75 -45.99 4.31
C LYS A 21 -10.66 -45.44 5.40
N GLY A 22 -11.84 -46.05 5.55
CA GLY A 22 -12.66 -45.96 6.76
C GLY A 22 -13.71 -44.84 6.79
N PRO A 23 -14.30 -44.58 7.98
CA PRO A 23 -15.47 -43.71 8.16
C PRO A 23 -15.15 -42.20 8.27
N GLU A 24 -13.96 -41.78 7.86
CA GLU A 24 -13.55 -40.37 7.93
C GLU A 24 -14.13 -39.57 6.75
N ASP A 25 -14.50 -38.31 6.99
CA ASP A 25 -15.01 -37.39 5.97
C ASP A 25 -13.97 -37.27 4.83
N PRO A 26 -14.30 -37.70 3.59
CA PRO A 26 -13.37 -37.70 2.46
C PRO A 26 -12.74 -36.33 2.19
N ARG A 27 -13.47 -35.25 2.50
CA ARG A 27 -12.99 -33.87 2.33
C ARG A 27 -11.93 -33.50 3.36
N ALA A 28 -12.09 -33.93 4.61
CA ALA A 28 -11.13 -33.68 5.67
C ALA A 28 -9.82 -34.44 5.42
N ALA A 29 -9.90 -35.72 5.04
CA ALA A 29 -8.74 -36.53 4.66
C ALA A 29 -8.00 -35.94 3.45
N LYS A 30 -8.74 -35.47 2.43
CA LYS A 30 -8.16 -34.84 1.23
C LYS A 30 -7.50 -33.49 1.52
N LEU A 31 -8.08 -32.68 2.42
CA LEU A 31 -7.46 -31.42 2.87
C LEU A 31 -6.18 -31.66 3.68
N ILE A 32 -6.16 -32.67 4.55
CA ILE A 32 -4.97 -33.06 5.30
C ILE A 32 -3.86 -33.55 4.35
N ALA A 33 -4.22 -34.39 3.37
CA ALA A 33 -3.28 -34.86 2.36
C ALA A 33 -2.72 -33.73 1.49
N LEU A 34 -3.56 -32.75 1.11
CA LEU A 34 -3.12 -31.55 0.39
C LEU A 34 -2.20 -30.68 1.25
N PHE A 35 -2.48 -30.55 2.54
CA PHE A 35 -1.63 -29.80 3.46
C PHE A 35 -0.27 -30.49 3.67
N GLU A 36 -0.25 -31.82 3.82
CA GLU A 36 1.00 -32.58 3.92
C GLU A 36 1.77 -32.60 2.59
N LYS A 37 1.11 -32.64 1.43
CA LYS A 37 1.78 -32.48 0.12
C LYS A 37 2.33 -31.07 -0.05
N ALA A 38 1.57 -30.03 0.31
CA ALA A 38 2.06 -28.65 0.26
C ALA A 38 3.26 -28.48 1.19
N LYS A 39 3.19 -28.98 2.41
CA LYS A 39 4.29 -29.03 3.38
C LYS A 39 5.48 -29.80 2.82
N ALA A 40 5.30 -30.97 2.22
CA ALA A 40 6.36 -31.75 1.59
C ALA A 40 6.99 -31.04 0.38
N THR A 41 6.19 -30.38 -0.45
CA THR A 41 6.66 -29.63 -1.63
C THR A 41 7.38 -28.34 -1.22
N TYR A 42 6.94 -27.71 -0.12
CA TYR A 42 7.58 -26.53 0.45
C TYR A 42 8.86 -26.89 1.22
N THR A 43 8.90 -28.06 1.89
CA THR A 43 10.10 -28.58 2.57
C THR A 43 11.11 -29.20 1.61
N ALA A 44 10.70 -29.74 0.46
CA ALA A 44 11.60 -30.24 -0.58
C ALA A 44 12.41 -29.15 -1.30
N LYS A 45 12.06 -27.86 -1.14
CA LYS A 45 12.93 -26.74 -1.54
C LYS A 45 14.07 -26.48 -0.55
N ILE A 46 14.19 -27.30 0.49
CA ILE A 46 15.02 -27.00 1.66
C ILE A 46 15.92 -28.20 1.98
N ASP A 47 16.89 -28.41 1.09
CA ASP A 47 17.82 -29.55 1.07
C ASP A 47 18.94 -29.49 2.13
N SER A 48 18.78 -28.76 3.24
CA SER A 48 19.71 -28.91 4.37
C SER A 48 18.98 -28.75 5.70
N PRO A 49 19.09 -29.68 6.67
CA PRO A 49 18.47 -29.58 8.01
C PRO A 49 18.99 -28.44 8.90
N SER A 50 19.96 -27.64 8.46
CA SER A 50 20.60 -26.56 9.23
C SER A 50 19.82 -25.24 9.31
N TRP A 51 18.64 -25.17 8.70
CA TRP A 51 17.92 -23.92 8.40
C TRP A 51 16.80 -23.53 9.37
N TYR A 52 16.40 -24.43 10.28
CA TYR A 52 15.36 -24.13 11.27
C TYR A 52 16.01 -23.57 12.54
N ILE A 53 16.14 -22.25 12.65
CA ILE A 53 16.29 -21.62 13.97
C ILE A 53 14.91 -21.67 14.61
N ALA A 54 14.63 -22.79 15.28
CA ALA A 54 13.52 -22.90 16.20
C ALA A 54 13.69 -21.81 17.26
N SER A 55 12.88 -20.74 17.18
CA SER A 55 12.61 -19.97 18.38
C SER A 55 11.97 -20.92 19.39
N SER A 56 12.71 -21.24 20.45
CA SER A 56 12.23 -21.90 21.67
C SER A 56 11.68 -23.33 21.52
N SER A 57 12.48 -24.27 21.01
CA SER A 57 12.42 -25.65 21.50
C SER A 57 13.83 -26.12 21.88
N SER A 58 13.97 -26.52 23.14
CA SER A 58 15.21 -26.82 23.87
C SER A 58 15.89 -28.13 23.44
N SER A 59 15.94 -28.42 22.14
CA SER A 59 16.71 -29.55 21.62
C SER A 59 16.93 -29.42 20.10
N SER A 60 17.83 -28.55 19.67
CA SER A 60 18.56 -28.76 18.42
C SER A 60 19.93 -28.07 18.47
N THR A 61 20.97 -28.80 18.07
CA THR A 61 22.38 -28.42 18.05
C THR A 61 22.73 -27.49 16.88
N THR A 62 21.97 -26.41 16.71
CA THR A 62 22.35 -25.29 15.84
C THR A 62 22.73 -24.12 16.76
N SER A 63 23.99 -23.69 16.70
CA SER A 63 24.44 -22.51 17.42
C SER A 63 23.53 -21.32 17.06
N PRO A 64 23.02 -20.55 18.03
CA PRO A 64 22.19 -19.39 17.75
C PRO A 64 22.94 -18.45 16.81
N PHE A 65 22.22 -17.87 15.83
CA PHE A 65 22.79 -16.89 14.90
C PHE A 65 23.42 -15.75 15.70
N ASP A 66 24.74 -15.66 15.62
CA ASP A 66 25.47 -14.61 16.31
C ASP A 66 25.40 -13.33 15.50
N ILE A 67 24.44 -12.48 15.87
CA ILE A 67 24.26 -11.18 15.25
C ILE A 67 25.55 -10.35 15.32
N SER A 68 26.39 -10.51 16.35
CA SER A 68 27.58 -9.67 16.52
C SER A 68 28.67 -9.97 15.49
N SER A 69 28.79 -11.22 15.03
CA SER A 69 29.72 -11.65 13.99
C SER A 69 29.15 -11.62 12.58
N PHE A 70 27.84 -11.41 12.41
CA PHE A 70 27.23 -11.28 11.09
C PHE A 70 27.74 -10.05 10.33
N GLN A 71 28.49 -10.31 9.27
CA GLN A 71 28.96 -9.32 8.30
C GLN A 71 28.00 -9.25 7.12
N ILE A 72 27.73 -8.03 6.67
CA ILE A 72 26.81 -7.81 5.56
C ILE A 72 27.55 -8.10 4.24
N PRO A 73 27.11 -9.08 3.44
CA PRO A 73 27.79 -9.42 2.20
C PRO A 73 27.77 -8.25 1.22
N SER A 74 28.85 -8.12 0.45
CA SER A 74 28.95 -7.15 -0.63
C SER A 74 27.95 -7.44 -1.77
N PRO A 75 27.60 -6.46 -2.60
CA PRO A 75 26.71 -6.67 -3.74
C PRO A 75 27.23 -7.73 -4.72
N ALA A 76 28.56 -7.82 -4.89
CA ALA A 76 29.21 -8.85 -5.70
C ALA A 76 29.01 -10.27 -5.14
N GLU A 77 29.13 -10.43 -3.81
CA GLU A 77 28.89 -11.69 -3.14
C GLU A 77 27.42 -12.10 -3.23
N LEU A 78 26.50 -11.16 -2.98
CA LEU A 78 25.05 -11.42 -3.13
C LEU A 78 24.68 -11.84 -4.55
N LEU A 79 25.27 -11.19 -5.57
CA LEU A 79 25.11 -11.58 -6.97
C LEU A 79 25.66 -12.99 -7.24
N LYS A 80 26.83 -13.32 -6.69
CA LYS A 80 27.45 -14.65 -6.83
C LYS A 80 26.60 -15.73 -6.17
N HIS A 81 26.12 -15.49 -4.95
CA HIS A 81 25.23 -16.39 -4.23
C HIS A 81 23.94 -16.64 -5.01
N ARG A 82 23.29 -15.58 -5.50
CA ARG A 82 22.06 -15.70 -6.31
C ARG A 82 22.26 -16.48 -7.61
N LYS A 83 23.42 -16.33 -8.28
CA LYS A 83 23.74 -17.10 -9.49
C LYS A 83 24.07 -18.57 -9.21
N ALA A 84 24.62 -18.86 -8.03
CA ALA A 84 24.97 -20.22 -7.61
C ALA A 84 23.76 -20.99 -7.05
N ASP A 85 22.80 -20.29 -6.46
CA ASP A 85 21.63 -20.88 -5.82
C ASP A 85 20.55 -21.26 -6.85
N ARG A 86 20.16 -22.54 -6.83
CA ARG A 86 19.04 -23.06 -7.65
C ARG A 86 17.69 -22.46 -7.26
N THR A 87 17.56 -22.01 -6.01
CA THR A 87 16.35 -21.36 -5.46
C THR A 87 16.35 -19.84 -5.67
N GLY A 88 17.42 -19.27 -6.21
CA GLY A 88 17.48 -17.88 -6.63
C GLY A 88 17.72 -16.90 -5.48
N SER A 89 16.65 -16.23 -5.00
CA SER A 89 16.75 -15.14 -4.01
C SER A 89 16.11 -15.47 -2.65
N THR A 90 15.69 -16.71 -2.45
CA THR A 90 15.00 -17.13 -1.23
C THR A 90 15.87 -16.95 0.01
N TYR A 91 17.17 -17.28 -0.05
CA TYR A 91 18.06 -17.08 1.11
C TYR A 91 18.14 -15.60 1.55
N GLN A 92 18.13 -14.68 0.58
CA GLN A 92 18.17 -13.25 0.83
C GLN A 92 16.88 -12.74 1.49
N GLU A 93 15.73 -13.24 1.04
CA GLU A 93 14.43 -12.96 1.66
C GLU A 93 14.37 -13.43 3.11
N TRP A 94 14.78 -14.68 3.38
CA TRP A 94 14.81 -15.21 4.73
C TRP A 94 15.75 -14.42 5.64
N THR A 95 16.92 -14.05 5.15
CA THR A 95 17.89 -13.25 5.92
C THR A 95 17.32 -11.88 6.27
N ALA A 96 16.74 -11.17 5.28
CA ALA A 96 16.11 -9.87 5.51
C ALA A 96 14.94 -9.95 6.50
N ASN A 97 14.04 -10.93 6.33
CA ASN A 97 12.92 -11.14 7.23
C ASN A 97 13.35 -11.53 8.64
N TYR A 98 14.39 -12.36 8.78
CA TYR A 98 14.94 -12.71 10.09
C TYR A 98 15.51 -11.46 10.80
N LEU A 99 16.36 -10.68 10.13
CA LEU A 99 16.91 -9.45 10.71
C LEU A 99 15.81 -8.46 11.12
N TYR A 100 14.77 -8.31 10.28
CA TYR A 100 13.62 -7.47 10.58
C TYR A 100 12.83 -7.97 11.80
N THR A 101 12.46 -9.26 11.83
CA THR A 101 11.63 -9.85 12.89
C THR A 101 12.33 -9.92 14.24
N GLN A 102 13.66 -10.06 14.25
CA GLN A 102 14.48 -9.98 15.47
C GLN A 102 14.77 -8.53 15.92
N GLY A 103 14.27 -7.52 15.21
CA GLY A 103 14.43 -6.11 15.57
C GLY A 103 15.81 -5.53 15.24
N HIS A 104 16.60 -6.20 14.40
CA HIS A 104 17.90 -5.72 13.93
C HIS A 104 17.74 -4.80 12.72
N PHE A 105 17.01 -3.69 12.89
CA PHE A 105 16.56 -2.84 11.78
C PHE A 105 17.70 -2.18 10.99
N GLU A 106 18.78 -1.74 11.65
CA GLU A 106 19.95 -1.18 10.96
C GLU A 106 20.62 -2.22 10.07
N LYS A 107 20.90 -3.41 10.61
CA LYS A 107 21.50 -4.52 9.86
C LYS A 107 20.61 -5.01 8.73
N CYS A 108 19.30 -5.07 8.95
CA CYS A 108 18.32 -5.39 7.91
C CYS A 108 18.40 -4.36 6.77
N LEU A 109 18.37 -3.05 7.09
CA LEU A 109 18.42 -1.99 6.09
C LEU A 109 19.74 -1.99 5.31
N SER A 110 20.87 -2.17 5.99
CA SER A 110 22.19 -2.29 5.36
C SER A 110 22.27 -3.54 4.46
N TYR A 111 21.68 -4.66 4.88
CA TYR A 111 21.62 -5.88 4.07
C TYR A 111 20.77 -5.70 2.82
N VAL A 112 19.56 -5.14 2.97
CA VAL A 112 18.63 -4.92 1.86
C VAL A 112 19.16 -3.88 0.88
N SER A 113 19.84 -2.83 1.34
CA SER A 113 20.50 -1.86 0.44
C SER A 113 21.65 -2.51 -0.34
N SER A 114 22.49 -3.34 0.28
CA SER A 114 23.49 -4.14 -0.44
C SER A 114 22.84 -5.06 -1.49
N PHE A 115 21.74 -5.72 -1.13
CA PHE A 115 20.96 -6.53 -2.07
C PHE A 115 20.41 -5.70 -3.23
N ALA A 116 19.84 -4.53 -2.95
CA ALA A 116 19.31 -3.61 -3.95
C ALA A 116 20.40 -3.18 -4.95
N VAL A 117 21.59 -2.83 -4.47
CA VAL A 117 22.75 -2.53 -5.33
C VAL A 117 23.13 -3.74 -6.19
N SER A 118 23.09 -4.96 -5.64
CA SER A 118 23.36 -6.20 -6.42
C SER A 118 22.35 -6.46 -7.54
N MET A 119 21.19 -5.81 -7.46
CA MET A 119 20.09 -5.87 -8.42
C MET A 119 20.17 -4.75 -9.46
N GLY A 120 21.10 -3.80 -9.31
CA GLY A 120 21.19 -2.60 -10.14
C GLY A 120 20.22 -1.51 -9.75
N ILE A 121 19.69 -1.52 -8.51
CA ILE A 121 18.94 -0.39 -7.97
C ILE A 121 19.96 0.68 -7.56
N GLU A 122 19.82 1.86 -8.15
CA GLU A 122 20.75 2.96 -7.97
C GLU A 122 20.32 3.85 -6.79
N PHE A 123 21.28 4.17 -5.92
CA PHE A 123 21.14 5.16 -4.86
C PHE A 123 22.04 6.35 -5.20
N GLN A 124 21.46 7.52 -5.44
CA GLN A 124 22.21 8.74 -5.77
C GLN A 124 22.98 9.20 -4.52
N SER A 125 24.26 8.84 -4.43
CA SER A 125 25.06 8.99 -3.21
C SER A 125 26.03 10.18 -3.25
N GLU A 126 26.14 10.90 -4.38
CA GLU A 126 27.11 11.98 -4.59
C GLU A 126 26.49 13.39 -4.65
N LEU A 127 25.17 13.50 -4.62
CA LEU A 127 24.44 14.77 -4.64
C LEU A 127 23.66 14.91 -3.33
N GLU A 128 23.50 16.13 -2.82
CA GLU A 128 22.47 16.41 -1.82
C GLU A 128 21.14 15.96 -2.41
N VAL A 129 20.60 14.84 -1.93
CA VAL A 129 19.32 14.33 -2.38
C VAL A 129 18.26 15.27 -1.85
N GLN A 130 17.81 16.19 -2.69
CA GLN A 130 16.56 16.88 -2.45
C GLN A 130 15.45 15.82 -2.57
N LEU A 131 14.71 15.60 -1.49
CA LEU A 131 13.53 14.76 -1.50
C LEU A 131 12.48 15.45 -2.36
N GLU A 132 12.42 15.04 -3.62
CA GLU A 132 11.45 15.51 -4.59
C GLU A 132 10.34 14.48 -4.78
N GLU A 133 9.16 14.97 -5.17
CA GLU A 133 8.06 14.10 -5.57
C GLU A 133 8.50 13.24 -6.75
N TYR A 134 8.17 11.95 -6.70
CA TYR A 134 8.55 11.03 -7.76
C TYR A 134 7.53 11.10 -8.91
N ASP A 135 7.84 11.88 -9.96
CA ASP A 135 7.05 11.90 -11.19
C ASP A 135 7.62 10.91 -12.20
N SER A 136 6.98 9.75 -12.31
CA SER A 136 7.28 8.80 -13.37
C SER A 136 6.26 8.84 -14.52
N SER A 137 5.24 9.69 -14.43
CA SER A 137 3.97 9.60 -15.15
C SER A 137 4.10 9.44 -16.66
N GLN A 138 5.10 10.12 -17.22
CA GLN A 138 5.40 10.18 -18.64
C GLN A 138 6.48 9.17 -19.12
N LEU A 139 7.04 8.35 -18.22
CA LEU A 139 8.10 7.41 -18.58
C LEU A 139 7.51 6.07 -19.00
N ALA A 140 7.76 5.65 -20.25
CA ALA A 140 7.45 4.30 -20.69
C ALA A 140 8.35 3.29 -19.96
N LEU A 141 7.79 2.54 -19.02
CA LEU A 141 8.55 1.61 -18.19
C LEU A 141 8.67 0.26 -18.90
N ARG A 142 9.87 -0.07 -19.39
CA ARG A 142 10.19 -1.40 -19.90
C ARG A 142 11.18 -2.08 -18.98
N ARG A 143 10.86 -3.32 -18.60
CA ARG A 143 11.86 -4.21 -17.98
C ARG A 143 13.00 -4.45 -18.96
N SER A 144 14.21 -4.15 -18.51
CA SER A 144 15.48 -4.48 -19.17
C SER A 144 15.62 -5.99 -19.37
N LYS A 145 16.57 -6.40 -20.22
CA LYS A 145 16.85 -7.82 -20.47
C LYS A 145 17.19 -8.56 -19.17
N GLN A 146 18.01 -7.94 -18.32
CA GLN A 146 18.41 -8.48 -17.01
C GLN A 146 17.20 -8.68 -16.09
N GLU A 147 16.28 -7.72 -16.02
CA GLU A 147 15.06 -7.84 -15.20
C GLU A 147 14.10 -8.90 -15.72
N ARG A 148 14.04 -9.11 -17.05
CA ARG A 148 13.25 -10.20 -17.64
C ARG A 148 13.82 -11.57 -17.30
N GLU A 149 15.14 -11.71 -17.29
CA GLU A 149 15.82 -12.93 -16.85
C GLU A 149 15.57 -13.22 -15.36
N LEU A 150 15.39 -12.18 -14.55
CA LEU A 150 15.07 -12.25 -13.12
C LEU A 150 13.57 -12.38 -12.82
N SER A 151 12.71 -12.38 -13.83
CA SER A 151 11.24 -12.35 -13.68
C SER A 151 10.66 -13.46 -12.81
N LYS A 152 11.28 -14.65 -12.80
CA LYS A 152 10.85 -15.79 -11.97
C LYS A 152 11.01 -15.56 -10.46
N ASN A 153 11.92 -14.68 -10.05
CA ASN A 153 12.22 -14.37 -8.65
C ASN A 153 11.79 -12.95 -8.25
N TRP A 154 11.04 -12.27 -9.12
CA TRP A 154 10.74 -10.86 -8.97
C TRP A 154 9.79 -10.56 -7.80
N GLY A 155 8.95 -11.51 -7.39
CA GLY A 155 8.17 -11.42 -6.15
C GLY A 155 9.07 -11.35 -4.92
N ILE A 156 9.98 -12.32 -4.80
CA ILE A 156 10.96 -12.41 -3.70
C ILE A 156 11.80 -11.14 -3.60
N ILE A 157 12.23 -10.57 -4.73
CA ILE A 157 12.98 -9.32 -4.76
C ILE A 157 12.17 -8.18 -4.13
N LYS A 158 10.87 -8.07 -4.43
CA LYS A 158 10.00 -7.06 -3.84
C LYS A 158 9.85 -7.27 -2.34
N ASP A 159 9.72 -8.52 -1.88
CA ASP A 159 9.59 -8.83 -0.45
C ASP A 159 10.86 -8.48 0.34
N VAL A 160 12.04 -8.68 -0.23
CA VAL A 160 13.32 -8.23 0.36
C VAL A 160 13.36 -6.70 0.49
N ILE A 161 12.99 -5.99 -0.58
CA ILE A 161 12.96 -4.52 -0.60
C ILE A 161 11.94 -3.98 0.41
N ASP A 162 10.77 -4.61 0.48
CA ASP A 162 9.70 -4.29 1.42
C ASP A 162 10.17 -4.41 2.88
N ALA A 163 10.92 -5.46 3.23
CA ALA A 163 11.55 -5.58 4.54
C ALA A 163 12.52 -4.43 4.84
N GLY A 164 13.30 -3.99 3.86
CA GLY A 164 14.21 -2.84 3.99
C GLY A 164 13.46 -1.53 4.22
N ILE A 165 12.38 -1.28 3.48
CA ILE A 165 11.54 -0.08 3.65
C ILE A 165 10.90 -0.07 5.04
N ARG A 166 10.38 -1.22 5.51
CA ARG A 166 9.84 -1.32 6.87
C ARG A 166 10.90 -1.08 7.94
N SER A 167 12.12 -1.58 7.76
CA SER A 167 13.26 -1.26 8.63
C SER A 167 13.58 0.23 8.63
N LEU A 168 13.65 0.85 7.45
CA LEU A 168 13.87 2.29 7.30
C LEU A 168 12.80 3.11 8.03
N LEU A 169 11.52 2.79 7.80
CA LEU A 169 10.39 3.42 8.49
C LEU A 169 10.50 3.28 10.00
N THR A 170 10.86 2.09 10.49
CA THR A 170 10.99 1.82 11.92
C THR A 170 12.14 2.62 12.53
N LEU A 171 13.29 2.70 11.86
CA LEU A 171 14.42 3.51 12.30
C LEU A 171 14.06 5.00 12.34
N ARG A 172 13.39 5.53 11.31
CA ARG A 172 13.00 6.94 11.26
C ARG A 172 12.01 7.31 12.37
N ARG A 173 11.01 6.44 12.60
CA ARG A 173 9.94 6.69 13.59
C ARG A 173 10.41 6.50 15.03
N ASN A 174 11.23 5.49 15.29
CA ASN A 174 11.63 5.13 16.66
C ASN A 174 13.00 5.69 17.07
N ILE A 175 13.86 6.05 16.11
CA ILE A 175 15.21 6.61 16.35
C ILE A 175 15.42 7.86 15.45
N PRO A 176 14.70 8.97 15.70
CA PRO A 176 14.73 10.14 14.80
C PRO A 176 16.11 10.82 14.67
N THR A 177 17.00 10.58 15.64
CA THR A 177 18.38 11.07 15.68
C THR A 177 19.31 10.31 14.73
N LEU A 178 18.97 9.08 14.35
CA LEU A 178 19.75 8.31 13.39
C LEU A 178 19.51 8.87 11.99
N LYS A 179 20.56 9.46 11.39
CA LYS A 179 20.49 10.04 10.04
C LYS A 179 21.21 9.22 8.99
N THR A 180 22.12 8.34 9.40
CA THR A 180 22.97 7.56 8.51
C THR A 180 23.08 6.13 9.00
N ILE A 181 23.25 5.19 8.06
CA ILE A 181 23.65 3.82 8.35
C ILE A 181 24.85 3.44 7.48
N GLU A 182 25.68 2.50 7.94
CA GLU A 182 26.74 1.97 7.10
C GLU A 182 26.19 0.94 6.13
N THR A 183 26.49 1.06 4.84
CA THR A 183 26.11 0.08 3.84
C THR A 183 27.08 0.06 2.65
N TRP A 184 26.94 -0.95 1.80
CA TRP A 184 27.66 -1.06 0.55
C TRP A 184 27.09 -0.10 -0.48
N THR A 185 27.97 0.69 -1.10
CA THR A 185 27.65 1.60 -2.19
C THR A 185 28.59 1.37 -3.37
N PRO A 186 28.14 1.63 -4.61
CA PRO A 186 29.04 1.66 -5.76
C PRO A 186 29.98 2.87 -5.66
N ASP A 187 31.26 2.63 -5.88
CA ASP A 187 32.33 3.66 -5.92
C ASP A 187 32.77 3.95 -7.36
N THR A 188 32.84 2.90 -8.18
CA THR A 188 32.98 2.94 -9.65
C THR A 188 32.20 1.76 -10.24
N SER A 189 32.11 1.62 -11.57
CA SER A 189 31.31 0.55 -12.22
C SER A 189 31.69 -0.90 -11.85
N ILE A 190 32.79 -1.11 -11.11
CA ILE A 190 33.33 -2.44 -10.75
C ILE A 190 33.58 -2.58 -9.23
N HIS A 191 33.70 -1.50 -8.47
CA HIS A 191 34.08 -1.54 -7.06
C HIS A 191 32.97 -1.05 -6.11
N TYR A 192 32.85 -1.72 -4.97
CA TYR A 192 31.92 -1.40 -3.90
C TYR A 192 32.68 -0.96 -2.64
N GLN A 193 32.17 0.05 -1.94
CA GLN A 193 32.72 0.53 -0.69
C GLN A 193 31.69 0.48 0.44
N TRP A 194 32.14 0.09 1.63
CA TRP A 194 31.35 0.15 2.87
C TRP A 194 31.49 1.55 3.45
N ARG A 195 30.41 2.33 3.45
CA ARG A 195 30.44 3.72 3.92
C ARG A 195 29.10 4.14 4.54
N PRO A 196 29.08 5.18 5.39
CA PRO A 196 27.83 5.76 5.87
C PRO A 196 27.04 6.38 4.71
N VAL A 197 25.75 6.08 4.65
CA VAL A 197 24.77 6.62 3.70
C VAL A 197 23.60 7.21 4.47
N THR A 198 23.09 8.35 4.01
CA THR A 198 21.93 8.97 4.66
C THR A 198 20.67 8.14 4.48
N LEU A 199 19.80 8.15 5.49
CA LEU A 199 18.49 7.49 5.41
C LEU A 199 17.63 8.09 4.29
N ASP A 200 17.80 9.38 3.98
CA ASP A 200 17.05 10.06 2.90
C ASP A 200 17.50 9.59 1.51
N THR A 201 18.81 9.38 1.30
CA THR A 201 19.34 8.78 0.06
C THR A 201 18.76 7.38 -0.19
N LEU A 202 18.71 6.55 0.87
CA LEU A 202 18.11 5.22 0.78
C LEU A 202 16.61 5.30 0.52
N ALA A 203 15.91 6.20 1.21
CA ALA A 203 14.48 6.41 1.03
C ALA A 203 14.13 6.78 -0.41
N SER A 204 14.86 7.74 -0.99
CA SER A 204 14.68 8.17 -2.38
C SER A 204 14.90 7.03 -3.38
N GLY A 205 15.99 6.26 -3.24
CA GLY A 205 16.26 5.13 -4.11
C GLY A 205 15.21 4.01 -4.00
N PHE A 206 14.77 3.69 -2.78
CA PHE A 206 13.69 2.72 -2.57
C PHE A 206 12.36 3.19 -3.14
N LEU A 207 11.97 4.46 -2.92
CA LEU A 207 10.73 5.01 -3.47
C LEU A 207 10.73 4.99 -4.99
N SER A 208 11.82 5.41 -5.63
CA SER A 208 11.96 5.39 -7.09
C SER A 208 11.76 3.97 -7.65
N PHE A 209 12.44 2.98 -7.05
CA PHE A 209 12.26 1.58 -7.42
C PHE A 209 10.81 1.11 -7.21
N CYS A 210 10.22 1.39 -6.04
CA CYS A 210 8.88 0.90 -5.70
C CYS A 210 7.82 1.48 -6.61
N MET A 211 7.80 2.80 -6.78
CA MET A 211 6.83 3.47 -7.64
C MET A 211 6.95 2.99 -9.09
N ARG A 212 8.17 2.82 -9.60
CA ARG A 212 8.39 2.17 -10.90
C ARG A 212 7.77 0.77 -10.96
N GLU A 213 8.03 -0.06 -9.97
CA GLU A 213 7.56 -1.45 -9.96
C GLU A 213 6.07 -1.61 -9.77
N ILE A 214 5.45 -0.71 -8.99
CA ILE A 214 4.00 -0.68 -8.83
C ILE A 214 3.34 -0.43 -10.19
N ARG A 215 3.90 0.50 -10.97
CA ARG A 215 3.38 0.86 -12.30
C ARG A 215 3.62 -0.22 -13.35
N VAL A 216 4.84 -0.78 -13.42
CA VAL A 216 5.11 -1.93 -14.29
C VAL A 216 4.18 -3.10 -13.95
N GLY A 217 3.92 -3.32 -12.65
CA GLY A 217 2.95 -4.30 -12.17
C GLY A 217 1.53 -4.03 -12.66
N ALA A 218 1.11 -2.76 -12.65
CA ALA A 218 -0.20 -2.31 -13.10
C ALA A 218 -0.48 -2.52 -14.60
N GLY A 219 0.50 -2.97 -15.40
CA GLY A 219 0.33 -3.22 -16.84
C GLY A 219 0.88 -2.11 -17.75
N ASP A 220 1.53 -1.11 -17.15
CA ASP A 220 2.14 0.02 -17.84
C ASP A 220 3.40 -0.38 -18.62
N SER A 221 3.22 -1.04 -19.76
CA SER A 221 4.32 -1.62 -20.55
C SER A 221 4.47 -1.04 -21.96
N ARG A 222 3.51 -0.22 -22.43
CA ARG A 222 3.52 0.33 -23.81
C ARG A 222 3.32 1.85 -23.92
N SER A 223 2.51 2.49 -23.07
CA SER A 223 2.15 3.91 -23.23
C SER A 223 1.96 4.69 -21.93
N GLY A 224 2.28 4.18 -20.75
CA GLY A 224 1.89 4.87 -19.51
C GLY A 224 0.47 4.51 -19.07
N PHE A 225 0.09 5.09 -17.93
CA PHE A 225 -1.29 5.49 -17.66
C PHE A 225 -1.77 6.63 -18.57
N SER A 226 -0.90 7.13 -19.47
CA SER A 226 -1.20 8.22 -20.41
C SER A 226 -2.44 7.95 -21.25
N GLY A 227 -3.36 8.92 -21.25
CA GLY A 227 -4.58 8.88 -22.04
C GLY A 227 -5.64 7.98 -21.41
N MET A 228 -5.60 7.76 -20.09
CA MET A 228 -6.75 7.29 -19.32
C MET A 228 -7.80 8.39 -19.18
N VAL A 229 -7.37 9.65 -19.26
CA VAL A 229 -8.27 10.78 -19.43
C VAL A 229 -8.25 11.17 -20.90
N ILE A 230 -9.42 11.12 -21.54
CA ILE A 230 -9.62 11.46 -22.95
C ILE A 230 -10.60 12.63 -23.06
N PRO A 231 -10.54 13.46 -24.10
CA PRO A 231 -11.59 14.44 -24.37
C PRO A 231 -12.92 13.70 -24.56
N SER A 232 -13.99 14.21 -23.97
CA SER A 232 -15.31 13.58 -24.11
C SER A 232 -15.79 13.67 -25.55
N SER A 233 -16.32 12.57 -26.06
CA SER A 233 -16.85 12.51 -27.42
C SER A 233 -18.08 13.41 -27.62
N ASP A 234 -18.84 13.67 -26.55
CA ASP A 234 -20.06 14.48 -26.57
C ASP A 234 -19.81 15.99 -26.37
N GLN A 235 -18.70 16.35 -25.72
CA GLN A 235 -18.35 17.74 -25.39
C GLN A 235 -16.84 17.97 -25.51
N PRO A 236 -16.36 18.73 -26.52
CA PRO A 236 -14.93 18.89 -26.81
C PRO A 236 -14.10 19.54 -25.71
N ASP A 237 -14.74 20.29 -24.81
CA ASP A 237 -14.10 21.02 -23.70
C ASP A 237 -14.17 20.28 -22.36
N THR A 238 -14.72 19.06 -22.35
CA THR A 238 -14.75 18.20 -21.16
C THR A 238 -13.87 16.98 -21.36
N PHE A 239 -13.49 16.39 -20.24
CA PHE A 239 -12.69 15.18 -20.21
C PHE A 239 -13.52 14.05 -19.60
N GLU A 240 -13.23 12.82 -20.00
CA GLU A 240 -13.82 11.61 -19.45
C GLU A 240 -12.74 10.57 -19.17
N VAL A 241 -13.03 9.63 -18.27
CA VAL A 241 -12.13 8.51 -17.99
C VAL A 241 -12.42 7.39 -19.00
N ASP A 242 -11.41 6.96 -19.74
CA ASP A 242 -11.44 5.78 -20.61
C ASP A 242 -11.50 4.51 -19.74
N MET A 243 -12.73 4.11 -19.39
CA MET A 243 -12.99 2.95 -18.55
C MET A 243 -12.52 1.64 -19.17
N ASP A 244 -12.37 1.58 -20.50
CA ASP A 244 -11.89 0.37 -21.17
C ASP A 244 -10.38 0.24 -21.01
N LYS A 245 -9.61 1.32 -21.10
CA LYS A 245 -8.19 1.33 -20.70
C LYS A 245 -7.99 1.03 -19.22
N VAL A 246 -8.87 1.51 -18.33
CA VAL A 246 -8.83 1.21 -16.90
C VAL A 246 -9.04 -0.29 -16.64
N LYS A 247 -9.98 -0.94 -17.35
CA LYS A 247 -10.22 -2.39 -17.23
C LYS A 247 -9.07 -3.24 -17.77
N LEU A 248 -8.30 -2.72 -18.73
CA LEU A 248 -7.15 -3.43 -19.31
C LEU A 248 -5.93 -3.45 -18.39
N GLN A 249 -5.87 -2.59 -17.36
CA GLN A 249 -4.76 -2.56 -16.43
C GLN A 249 -4.84 -3.72 -15.43
N ASN A 250 -3.67 -4.24 -15.07
CA ASN A 250 -3.52 -5.27 -14.05
C ASN A 250 -3.18 -4.65 -12.70
N TRP A 251 -4.14 -3.95 -12.10
CA TRP A 251 -3.96 -3.26 -10.82
C TRP A 251 -3.36 -4.16 -9.72
N THR A 252 -3.63 -5.46 -9.76
CA THR A 252 -3.42 -6.41 -8.64
C THR A 252 -1.97 -6.82 -8.29
N VAL A 253 -0.96 -6.48 -9.09
CA VAL A 253 0.34 -7.20 -9.11
C VAL A 253 1.32 -6.80 -7.98
N THR A 254 1.08 -5.70 -7.25
CA THR A 254 2.09 -5.11 -6.33
C THR A 254 1.52 -4.37 -5.11
N HIS A 255 0.34 -4.78 -4.63
CA HIS A 255 -0.32 -4.06 -3.54
C HIS A 255 0.53 -3.95 -2.26
N GLY A 256 1.25 -5.01 -1.84
CA GLY A 256 2.13 -4.93 -0.65
C GLY A 256 3.17 -3.81 -0.75
N LEU A 257 3.83 -3.70 -1.90
CA LEU A 257 4.83 -2.66 -2.18
C LEU A 257 4.20 -1.25 -2.27
N ALA A 258 2.97 -1.16 -2.79
CA ALA A 258 2.23 0.10 -2.85
C ALA A 258 1.89 0.64 -1.45
N LEU A 259 1.53 -0.25 -0.52
CA LEU A 259 1.30 0.15 0.87
C LEU A 259 2.57 0.71 1.52
N THR A 260 3.69 -0.02 1.42
CA THR A 260 4.93 0.40 2.09
C THR A 260 5.60 1.59 1.42
N ALA A 261 5.49 1.73 0.10
CA ALA A 261 5.90 2.94 -0.61
C ALA A 261 5.06 4.16 -0.19
N GLY A 262 3.74 3.99 -0.04
CA GLY A 262 2.85 5.05 0.46
C GLY A 262 3.21 5.50 1.88
N ASP A 263 3.43 4.54 2.79
CA ASP A 263 3.87 4.82 4.16
C ASP A 263 5.23 5.57 4.19
N LEU A 264 6.18 5.18 3.34
CA LEU A 264 7.48 5.84 3.23
C LEU A 264 7.35 7.25 2.63
N ALA A 265 6.58 7.42 1.56
CA ALA A 265 6.34 8.72 0.96
C ALA A 265 5.68 9.70 1.95
N LEU A 266 4.68 9.23 2.71
CA LEU A 266 4.06 10.02 3.76
C LEU A 266 5.06 10.42 4.85
N GLU A 267 5.91 9.50 5.29
CA GLU A 267 6.97 9.77 6.28
C GLU A 267 7.98 10.84 5.80
N LEU A 268 8.20 10.92 4.49
CA LEU A 268 9.08 11.93 3.86
C LEU A 268 8.36 13.24 3.53
N GLY A 269 7.04 13.33 3.74
CA GLY A 269 6.22 14.49 3.35
C GLY A 269 5.98 14.60 1.84
N LEU A 270 6.20 13.52 1.09
CA LEU A 270 5.94 13.41 -0.35
C LEU A 270 4.47 13.02 -0.57
N TYR A 271 3.58 13.95 -0.26
CA TYR A 271 2.14 13.69 -0.20
C TYR A 271 1.56 13.23 -1.55
N ARG A 272 2.08 13.74 -2.66
CA ARG A 272 1.61 13.35 -3.99
C ARG A 272 1.91 11.87 -4.24
N THR A 273 3.16 11.47 -4.00
CA THR A 273 3.61 10.08 -4.14
C THR A 273 2.84 9.14 -3.20
N ALA A 274 2.56 9.57 -1.97
CA ALA A 274 1.78 8.80 -0.99
C ALA A 274 0.34 8.56 -1.46
N ILE A 275 -0.34 9.62 -1.93
CA ILE A 275 -1.70 9.57 -2.47
C ILE A 275 -1.79 8.55 -3.61
N GLU A 276 -0.85 8.57 -4.55
CA GLU A 276 -0.82 7.63 -5.67
C GLU A 276 -0.73 6.18 -5.18
N ALA A 277 0.27 5.89 -4.34
CA ALA A 277 0.57 4.55 -3.86
C ALA A 277 -0.58 3.96 -3.03
N HIS A 278 -1.17 4.74 -2.12
CA HIS A 278 -2.33 4.29 -1.34
C HIS A 278 -3.61 4.18 -2.16
N SER A 279 -3.82 5.02 -3.17
CA SER A 279 -4.96 4.87 -4.09
C SER A 279 -4.84 3.57 -4.89
N LEU A 280 -3.64 3.25 -5.39
CA LEU A 280 -3.32 1.98 -6.06
C LEU A 280 -3.60 0.79 -5.14
N PHE A 281 -3.16 0.86 -3.89
CA PHE A 281 -3.44 -0.19 -2.90
C PHE A 281 -4.94 -0.41 -2.69
N LEU A 282 -5.69 0.67 -2.44
CA LEU A 282 -7.13 0.62 -2.16
C LEU A 282 -7.93 0.13 -3.36
N ALA A 283 -7.53 0.51 -4.58
CA ALA A 283 -8.15 0.01 -5.80
C ALA A 283 -8.05 -1.52 -5.93
N CYS A 284 -6.93 -2.09 -5.47
CA CYS A 284 -6.67 -3.53 -5.55
C CYS A 284 -7.34 -4.32 -4.42
N ARG A 285 -7.19 -3.85 -3.19
CA ARG A 285 -7.59 -4.58 -1.97
C ARG A 285 -8.97 -4.18 -1.46
N GLY A 286 -9.56 -3.14 -2.03
CA GLY A 286 -10.80 -2.54 -1.56
C GLY A 286 -10.59 -1.58 -0.39
N GLN A 287 -11.70 -1.12 0.16
CA GLN A 287 -11.77 -0.13 1.24
C GLN A 287 -11.19 -0.68 2.56
N MET A 288 -9.87 -0.56 2.74
CA MET A 288 -9.20 -0.89 4.00
C MET A 288 -9.14 0.35 4.88
N TRP A 289 -9.80 0.31 6.04
CA TRP A 289 -9.97 1.48 6.92
C TRP A 289 -8.66 2.16 7.32
N ARG A 290 -7.57 1.40 7.58
CA ARG A 290 -6.27 1.99 7.92
C ARG A 290 -5.70 2.84 6.78
N VAL A 291 -5.78 2.33 5.57
CA VAL A 291 -5.23 3.01 4.38
C VAL A 291 -6.13 4.17 3.96
N LEU A 292 -7.46 4.05 4.14
CA LEU A 292 -8.38 5.17 3.98
C LEU A 292 -8.08 6.34 4.93
N LEU A 293 -7.61 6.05 6.16
CA LEU A 293 -7.18 7.10 7.09
C LEU A 293 -5.85 7.71 6.70
N SER A 294 -4.89 6.91 6.25
CA SER A 294 -3.63 7.44 5.69
C SER A 294 -3.92 8.36 4.51
N LEU A 295 -4.77 7.93 3.58
CA LEU A 295 -5.20 8.73 2.43
C LEU A 295 -5.90 10.04 2.86
N ALA A 296 -6.80 9.98 3.84
CA ALA A 296 -7.45 11.18 4.37
C ALA A 296 -6.43 12.17 4.97
N ASN A 297 -5.45 11.66 5.72
CA ASN A 297 -4.38 12.46 6.32
C ASN A 297 -3.45 13.07 5.26
N GLU A 298 -3.03 12.28 4.27
CA GLU A 298 -2.21 12.74 3.15
C GLU A 298 -2.89 13.88 2.38
N MET A 299 -4.18 13.72 2.06
CA MET A 299 -4.97 14.75 1.40
C MET A 299 -5.09 16.01 2.26
N ALA A 300 -5.35 15.88 3.55
CA ALA A 300 -5.43 17.02 4.48
C ALA A 300 -4.09 17.77 4.60
N CYS A 301 -2.98 17.05 4.71
CA CYS A 301 -1.63 17.61 4.73
C CYS A 301 -1.30 18.28 3.39
N TYR A 302 -1.67 17.68 2.28
CA TYR A 302 -1.43 18.23 0.95
C TYR A 302 -2.24 19.51 0.71
N VAL A 303 -3.51 19.55 1.11
CA VAL A 303 -4.33 20.78 1.10
C VAL A 303 -3.64 21.90 1.87
N ARG A 304 -3.12 21.62 3.07
CA ARG A 304 -2.39 22.59 3.89
C ARG A 304 -1.12 23.09 3.20
N ALA A 305 -0.35 22.18 2.61
CA ALA A 305 0.89 22.51 1.89
C ALA A 305 0.61 23.37 0.65
N LEU A 306 -0.41 23.03 -0.14
CA LEU A 306 -0.80 23.80 -1.32
C LEU A 306 -1.36 25.18 -0.95
N SER A 307 -2.16 25.25 0.12
CA SER A 307 -2.73 26.51 0.62
C SER A 307 -1.65 27.47 1.11
N SER A 308 -0.65 26.98 1.86
CA SER A 308 0.43 27.82 2.38
C SER A 308 1.36 28.34 1.28
N GLN A 309 1.52 27.58 0.20
CA GLN A 309 2.34 27.97 -0.95
C GLN A 309 1.59 28.84 -1.96
N GLY A 310 0.27 29.00 -1.83
CA GLY A 310 -0.55 29.75 -2.80
C GLY A 310 -0.53 29.15 -4.21
N LYS A 311 -0.26 27.85 -4.33
CA LYS A 311 -0.04 27.15 -5.60
C LYS A 311 -1.29 26.50 -6.18
N ALA A 312 -2.40 26.42 -5.45
CA ALA A 312 -3.61 25.74 -5.91
C ALA A 312 -4.81 26.68 -5.97
N SER A 313 -5.71 26.42 -6.91
CA SER A 313 -7.01 27.08 -6.96
C SER A 313 -7.87 26.66 -5.76
N GLU A 314 -8.87 27.48 -5.42
CA GLU A 314 -9.85 27.13 -4.40
C GLU A 314 -10.61 25.83 -4.76
N ALA A 315 -10.88 25.61 -6.05
CA ALA A 315 -11.52 24.40 -6.54
C ALA A 315 -10.67 23.14 -6.27
N SER A 316 -9.36 23.17 -6.53
CA SER A 316 -8.49 22.02 -6.24
C SER A 316 -8.41 21.73 -4.74
N LEU A 317 -8.28 22.76 -3.92
CA LEU A 317 -8.26 22.62 -2.46
C LEU A 317 -9.57 22.00 -1.95
N LYS A 318 -10.71 22.44 -2.50
CA LYS A 318 -12.02 21.91 -2.14
C LYS A 318 -12.21 20.46 -2.59
N ALA A 319 -11.77 20.10 -3.79
CA ALA A 319 -11.86 18.72 -4.28
C ALA A 319 -11.07 17.74 -3.40
N LEU A 320 -9.85 18.11 -3.00
CA LEU A 320 -9.04 17.32 -2.07
C LEU A 320 -9.72 17.17 -0.70
N GLU A 321 -10.34 18.23 -0.19
CA GLU A 321 -11.12 18.19 1.05
C GLU A 321 -12.31 17.21 0.95
N VAL A 322 -13.04 17.20 -0.17
CA VAL A 322 -14.15 16.26 -0.41
C VAL A 322 -13.65 14.82 -0.37
N VAL A 323 -12.55 14.51 -1.06
CA VAL A 323 -11.97 13.15 -1.08
C VAL A 323 -11.48 12.73 0.31
N ALA A 324 -10.85 13.63 1.07
CA ALA A 324 -10.40 13.36 2.42
C ALA A 324 -11.58 13.01 3.35
N LYS A 325 -12.67 13.78 3.29
CA LYS A 325 -13.88 13.56 4.09
C LYS A 325 -14.61 12.27 3.71
N ALA A 326 -14.72 11.98 2.41
CA ALA A 326 -15.29 10.72 1.94
C ALA A 326 -14.45 9.51 2.39
N SER A 327 -13.13 9.65 2.43
CA SER A 327 -12.21 8.63 2.95
C SER A 327 -12.42 8.39 4.44
N VAL A 328 -12.63 9.45 5.23
CA VAL A 328 -12.98 9.33 6.67
C VAL A 328 -14.29 8.58 6.88
N VAL A 329 -15.36 8.93 6.15
CA VAL A 329 -16.65 8.22 6.26
C VAL A 329 -16.46 6.75 5.89
N SER A 330 -15.76 6.48 4.79
CA SER A 330 -15.49 5.11 4.34
C SER A 330 -14.66 4.32 5.35
N ALA A 331 -13.70 4.96 6.02
CA ALA A 331 -12.91 4.34 7.07
C ALA A 331 -13.78 3.98 8.28
N LEU A 332 -14.66 4.88 8.73
CA LEU A 332 -15.61 4.61 9.82
C LEU A 332 -16.63 3.52 9.47
N GLN A 333 -16.99 3.37 8.20
CA GLN A 333 -17.83 2.26 7.73
C GLN A 333 -17.08 0.94 7.67
N ALA A 334 -15.82 0.95 7.22
CA ALA A 334 -15.01 -0.24 6.98
C ALA A 334 -14.28 -0.75 8.23
N VAL A 335 -14.13 0.06 9.28
CA VAL A 335 -13.45 -0.33 10.51
C VAL A 335 -14.28 -1.38 11.29
N PRO A 336 -13.64 -2.41 11.87
CA PRO A 336 -14.34 -3.36 12.74
C PRO A 336 -15.08 -2.65 13.87
N ARG A 337 -16.30 -3.09 14.18
CA ARG A 337 -17.18 -2.48 15.21
C ARG A 337 -16.46 -2.14 16.53
N PRO A 338 -15.63 -3.02 17.12
CA PRO A 338 -14.96 -2.74 18.40
C PRO A 338 -14.00 -1.55 18.36
N ARG A 339 -13.53 -1.17 17.17
CA ARG A 339 -12.52 -0.11 16.97
C ARG A 339 -13.12 1.19 16.43
N ARG A 340 -14.43 1.25 16.20
CA ARG A 340 -15.10 2.46 15.67
C ARG A 340 -14.91 3.67 16.60
N LEU A 341 -15.03 3.49 17.92
CA LEU A 341 -14.83 4.56 18.89
C LEU A 341 -13.37 4.99 19.03
N GLU A 342 -12.44 4.03 19.02
CA GLU A 342 -11.00 4.31 18.97
C GLU A 342 -10.68 5.18 17.75
N LEU A 343 -11.22 4.80 16.59
CA LEU A 343 -11.03 5.55 15.36
C LEU A 343 -11.68 6.94 15.42
N ALA A 344 -12.91 7.03 15.88
CA ALA A 344 -13.60 8.30 16.06
C ALA A 344 -12.81 9.23 17.00
N HIS A 345 -12.22 8.70 18.07
CA HIS A 345 -11.38 9.47 18.99
C HIS A 345 -10.16 10.08 18.28
N LEU A 346 -9.43 9.27 17.49
CA LEU A 346 -8.28 9.74 16.70
C LEU A 346 -8.64 10.87 15.73
N ILE A 347 -9.82 10.79 15.12
CA ILE A 347 -10.31 11.78 14.15
C ILE A 347 -10.81 13.03 14.86
N MET A 348 -11.70 12.87 15.83
CA MET A 348 -12.54 13.94 16.36
C MET A 348 -12.00 14.62 17.60
N VAL A 349 -11.14 13.94 18.38
CA VAL A 349 -10.58 14.48 19.62
C VAL A 349 -9.11 14.79 19.43
N GLU A 350 -8.35 13.85 18.85
CA GLU A 350 -6.92 14.06 18.66
C GLU A 350 -6.59 14.84 17.37
N HIS A 351 -7.56 14.99 16.47
CA HIS A 351 -7.38 15.69 15.18
C HIS A 351 -6.16 15.22 14.38
N ARG A 352 -5.83 13.93 14.48
CA ARG A 352 -4.64 13.35 13.84
C ARG A 352 -4.80 13.09 12.35
N VAL A 353 -6.04 13.00 11.87
CA VAL A 353 -6.35 12.56 10.50
C VAL A 353 -6.80 13.73 9.62
N ILE A 354 -7.68 14.60 10.14
CA ILE A 354 -8.18 15.78 9.41
C ILE A 354 -8.19 16.99 10.33
N PRO A 355 -8.13 18.23 9.79
CA PRO A 355 -8.09 19.44 10.59
C PRO A 355 -9.37 19.63 11.44
N GLU A 356 -9.19 20.10 12.67
CA GLU A 356 -10.29 20.41 13.60
C GLU A 356 -11.37 21.28 12.96
N LYS A 357 -10.96 22.32 12.20
CA LYS A 357 -11.87 23.24 11.49
C LYS A 357 -12.90 22.52 10.62
N TRP A 358 -12.53 21.43 9.96
CA TRP A 358 -13.45 20.66 9.11
C TRP A 358 -14.51 19.94 9.95
N ILE A 359 -14.11 19.43 11.10
CA ILE A 359 -15.01 18.76 12.05
C ILE A 359 -15.94 19.79 12.70
N SER A 360 -15.40 20.93 13.17
CA SER A 360 -16.20 21.99 13.76
C SER A 360 -17.25 22.53 12.79
N ASN A 361 -16.93 22.64 11.50
CA ASN A 361 -17.89 23.04 10.47
C ASN A 361 -19.00 22.01 10.29
N ALA A 362 -18.65 20.72 10.21
CA ALA A 362 -19.61 19.63 10.07
C ALA A 362 -20.56 19.48 11.27
N LEU A 363 -20.16 19.96 12.45
CA LEU A 363 -20.97 19.94 13.67
C LEU A 363 -21.88 21.16 13.83
N LYS A 364 -21.80 22.18 12.96
CA LYS A 364 -22.66 23.36 13.03
C LYS A 364 -24.10 23.00 12.62
N PRO A 365 -25.11 23.30 13.46
CA PRO A 365 -26.50 23.00 13.13
C PRO A 365 -26.95 23.84 11.91
N GLY A 366 -27.60 23.19 10.94
CA GLY A 366 -28.17 23.83 9.76
C GLY A 366 -27.18 24.18 8.64
N LEU A 367 -25.91 23.77 8.75
CA LEU A 367 -24.93 23.94 7.68
C LEU A 367 -24.92 22.68 6.80
N GLU A 368 -25.53 22.76 5.63
CA GLU A 368 -25.34 21.76 4.58
C GLU A 368 -24.01 22.05 3.88
N GLU A 369 -23.08 21.09 3.96
CA GLU A 369 -21.77 21.27 3.35
C GLU A 369 -21.87 20.95 1.85
N GLU A 370 -21.98 21.99 1.04
CA GLU A 370 -21.97 21.84 -0.41
C GLU A 370 -20.59 21.43 -0.93
N ALA A 371 -20.57 20.45 -1.83
CA ALA A 371 -19.34 19.99 -2.47
C ALA A 371 -18.71 21.08 -3.37
N GLY A 372 -19.54 21.98 -3.92
CA GLY A 372 -19.10 23.02 -4.86
C GLY A 372 -18.87 22.53 -6.30
N PHE A 373 -19.36 21.33 -6.63
CA PHE A 373 -19.22 20.68 -7.93
C PHE A 373 -20.55 20.08 -8.36
N LYS A 374 -20.80 20.00 -9.68
CA LYS A 374 -22.07 19.52 -10.24
C LYS A 374 -22.24 18.01 -10.14
N ASP A 375 -21.17 17.27 -10.45
CA ASP A 375 -21.11 15.81 -10.47
C ASP A 375 -19.67 15.34 -10.18
N GLU A 376 -19.48 14.03 -10.11
CA GLU A 376 -18.15 13.45 -9.83
C GLU A 376 -17.14 13.83 -10.91
N ASP A 377 -17.56 13.91 -12.17
CA ASP A 377 -16.69 14.30 -13.28
C ASP A 377 -16.24 15.76 -13.13
N ASP A 378 -17.13 16.66 -12.72
CA ASP A 378 -16.81 18.05 -12.42
C ASP A 378 -15.79 18.17 -11.27
N LEU A 379 -15.91 17.35 -10.22
CA LEU A 379 -14.91 17.30 -9.14
C LEU A 379 -13.56 16.77 -9.63
N LEU A 380 -13.57 15.71 -10.42
CA LEU A 380 -12.35 15.06 -10.90
C LEU A 380 -11.62 15.94 -11.92
N PHE A 381 -12.33 16.43 -12.93
CA PHE A 381 -11.76 17.18 -14.05
C PHE A 381 -11.58 18.66 -13.76
N LYS A 382 -12.53 19.29 -13.06
CA LYS A 382 -12.45 20.72 -12.70
C LYS A 382 -11.99 20.97 -11.28
N GLY A 383 -11.70 19.95 -10.48
CA GLY A 383 -11.11 20.10 -9.16
C GLY A 383 -9.71 19.50 -9.11
N LEU A 384 -9.64 18.16 -9.12
CA LEU A 384 -8.40 17.41 -8.94
C LEU A 384 -7.44 17.52 -10.13
N LEU A 385 -7.96 17.64 -11.35
CA LEU A 385 -7.15 17.74 -12.56
C LEU A 385 -6.67 19.16 -12.91
N GLN A 386 -6.92 20.16 -12.07
CA GLN A 386 -6.52 21.53 -12.40
C GLN A 386 -5.01 21.77 -12.22
N PRO A 387 -4.37 22.54 -13.14
CA PRO A 387 -2.99 22.95 -12.98
C PRO A 387 -2.82 23.88 -11.78
N LEU A 388 -1.70 23.71 -11.07
CA LEU A 388 -1.30 24.60 -9.98
C LEU A 388 -1.08 26.02 -10.52
N ALA A 389 -1.68 27.02 -9.89
CA ALA A 389 -1.64 28.41 -10.33
C ALA A 389 -0.26 29.05 -10.09
N ASN A 390 0.15 29.89 -11.05
CA ASN A 390 1.39 30.68 -11.18
C ASN A 390 2.60 30.03 -11.86
N GLY A 391 2.68 30.27 -13.18
CA GLY A 391 3.83 31.00 -13.74
C GLY A 391 5.02 30.18 -14.24
N LYS A 392 5.06 29.97 -15.57
CA LYS A 392 6.29 29.79 -16.36
C LYS A 392 7.28 28.71 -15.90
N GLN A 393 6.80 27.51 -15.62
CA GLN A 393 7.49 26.29 -16.03
C GLN A 393 6.42 25.28 -16.47
N GLN A 394 6.26 25.16 -17.79
CA GLN A 394 5.60 24.00 -18.39
C GLN A 394 6.34 22.76 -17.89
N ASN A 395 5.67 21.95 -17.06
CA ASN A 395 5.80 20.48 -17.02
C ASN A 395 5.22 19.83 -15.75
N TRP A 396 4.78 20.59 -14.74
CA TRP A 396 4.15 19.98 -13.57
C TRP A 396 2.65 19.86 -13.82
N LEU A 397 2.29 18.84 -14.57
CA LEU A 397 0.92 18.33 -14.62
C LEU A 397 0.60 17.84 -13.20
N VAL A 398 -0.26 18.58 -12.51
CA VAL A 398 -1.43 18.05 -11.78
C VAL A 398 -1.24 16.70 -11.06
N LEU A 399 -1.43 16.70 -9.73
CA LEU A 399 -1.66 15.54 -8.81
C LEU A 399 -1.69 14.16 -9.48
N PRO A 400 -0.93 13.18 -8.95
CA PRO A 400 -0.33 12.03 -9.65
C PRO A 400 -1.25 11.40 -10.72
N GLU A 401 -1.32 12.19 -11.78
CA GLU A 401 -1.83 12.11 -13.14
C GLU A 401 -2.85 10.99 -13.40
N GLU A 402 -4.14 11.30 -13.57
CA GLU A 402 -5.17 10.37 -14.10
C GLU A 402 -5.51 9.13 -13.23
N ILE A 403 -4.53 8.50 -12.57
CA ILE A 403 -4.62 7.28 -11.76
C ILE A 403 -5.32 7.59 -10.45
N GLY A 404 -4.90 8.62 -9.71
CA GLY A 404 -5.60 9.01 -8.48
C GLY A 404 -7.08 9.30 -8.74
N ILE A 405 -7.40 9.90 -9.89
CA ILE A 405 -8.76 10.20 -10.35
C ILE A 405 -9.53 8.94 -10.79
N ALA A 406 -8.94 8.10 -11.64
CA ALA A 406 -9.52 6.84 -12.07
C ALA A 406 -9.71 5.88 -10.90
N LEU A 407 -8.78 5.89 -9.94
CA LEU A 407 -8.82 5.03 -8.78
C LEU A 407 -9.71 5.55 -7.67
N VAL A 408 -9.89 6.87 -7.51
CA VAL A 408 -10.99 7.42 -6.70
C VAL A 408 -12.33 6.90 -7.23
N LYS A 409 -12.53 6.90 -8.56
CA LYS A 409 -13.70 6.23 -9.14
C LYS A 409 -13.74 4.75 -8.79
N VAL A 410 -12.65 3.98 -8.91
CA VAL A 410 -12.65 2.55 -8.55
C VAL A 410 -12.91 2.29 -7.04
N VAL A 411 -12.32 3.10 -6.16
CA VAL A 411 -12.38 2.95 -4.70
C VAL A 411 -13.77 3.30 -4.17
N PHE A 412 -14.45 4.28 -4.75
CA PHE A 412 -15.76 4.76 -4.28
C PHE A 412 -16.96 4.35 -5.16
N ALA A 413 -16.77 3.88 -6.39
CA ALA A 413 -17.87 3.45 -7.28
C ALA A 413 -18.71 2.30 -6.69
N LYS A 414 -18.13 1.44 -5.84
CA LYS A 414 -18.83 0.29 -5.26
C LYS A 414 -19.86 0.65 -4.18
N LYS A 415 -19.90 1.91 -3.70
CA LYS A 415 -20.68 2.32 -2.52
C LYS A 415 -21.60 3.53 -2.76
N SER A 416 -22.14 3.65 -3.97
CA SER A 416 -23.03 4.75 -4.40
C SER A 416 -22.32 6.04 -4.83
N GLY A 417 -20.99 6.01 -5.00
CA GLY A 417 -20.21 7.15 -5.49
C GLY A 417 -19.60 8.03 -4.38
N LEU A 418 -18.61 8.83 -4.75
CA LEU A 418 -17.85 9.72 -3.87
C LEU A 418 -18.76 10.73 -3.17
N PHE A 419 -19.73 11.33 -3.88
CA PHE A 419 -20.61 12.35 -3.29
C PHE A 419 -21.63 11.79 -2.32
N ALA A 420 -22.19 10.61 -2.59
CA ALA A 420 -23.10 9.96 -1.67
C ALA A 420 -22.42 9.60 -0.34
N ILE A 421 -21.11 9.33 -0.37
CA ILE A 421 -20.31 9.08 0.82
C ILE A 421 -19.93 10.40 1.50
N PHE A 422 -19.51 11.40 0.74
CA PHE A 422 -19.17 12.73 1.26
C PHE A 422 -20.36 13.39 1.97
N SER A 423 -21.57 13.32 1.42
CA SER A 423 -22.78 13.92 2.01
C SER A 423 -23.11 13.35 3.40
N LYS A 424 -22.66 12.12 3.70
CA LYS A 424 -22.80 11.48 5.01
C LYS A 424 -21.81 12.02 6.05
N PHE A 425 -20.78 12.77 5.66
CA PHE A 425 -19.75 13.24 6.57
C PHE A 425 -20.29 14.03 7.77
N PRO A 426 -21.15 15.05 7.63
CA PRO A 426 -21.73 15.75 8.78
C PRO A 426 -22.55 14.86 9.70
N THR A 427 -23.29 13.90 9.14
CA THR A 427 -24.10 12.94 9.91
C THR A 427 -23.21 12.03 10.74
N TYR A 428 -22.16 11.46 10.14
CA TYR A 428 -21.19 10.62 10.85
C TYR A 428 -20.46 11.40 11.94
N MET A 429 -20.03 12.65 11.67
CA MET A 429 -19.39 13.46 12.70
C MET A 429 -20.33 13.72 13.88
N ARG A 430 -21.62 14.03 13.65
CA ARG A 430 -22.59 14.22 14.74
C ARG A 430 -22.83 12.95 15.54
N GLU A 431 -23.02 11.81 14.87
CA GLU A 431 -23.24 10.50 15.50
C GLU A 431 -22.05 10.09 16.38
N TYR A 432 -20.83 10.15 15.85
CA TYR A 432 -19.65 9.73 16.59
C TYR A 432 -19.26 10.71 17.69
N LYS A 433 -19.61 12.00 17.58
CA LYS A 433 -19.53 12.93 18.70
C LYS A 433 -20.38 12.45 19.86
N GLN A 434 -21.67 12.18 19.60
CA GLN A 434 -22.60 11.73 20.62
C GLN A 434 -22.13 10.42 21.25
N ARG A 435 -21.68 9.44 20.44
CA ARG A 435 -21.17 8.17 20.95
C ARG A 435 -19.93 8.32 21.83
N LEU A 436 -19.03 9.26 21.52
CA LEU A 436 -17.87 9.55 22.36
C LEU A 436 -18.28 10.20 23.68
N GLU A 437 -19.26 11.11 23.65
CA GLU A 437 -19.84 11.73 24.86
C GLU A 437 -20.54 10.70 25.75
N ASP A 438 -21.34 9.80 25.16
CA ASP A 438 -22.00 8.69 25.86
C ASP A 438 -20.99 7.69 26.46
N ALA A 439 -19.92 7.38 25.73
CA ALA A 439 -18.83 6.53 26.25
C ALA A 439 -18.05 7.19 27.40
N SER A 440 -17.90 8.52 27.36
CA SER A 440 -17.22 9.27 28.43
C SER A 440 -18.07 9.40 29.71
N SER A 441 -19.39 9.37 29.58
CA SER A 441 -20.35 9.48 30.70
C SER A 441 -20.65 8.13 31.35
N ASN A 442 -20.59 7.02 30.59
CA ASN A 442 -20.75 5.67 31.13
C ASN A 442 -19.43 5.07 31.63
N LYS A 443 -19.17 5.24 32.94
CA LYS A 443 -18.13 4.48 33.66
C LYS A 443 -18.54 3.01 33.86
N GLY A 444 -18.43 2.19 32.82
CA GLY A 444 -18.44 0.73 32.96
C GLY A 444 -19.34 -0.03 31.99
N SER A 445 -18.71 -0.81 31.13
CA SER A 445 -19.19 -2.09 30.56
C SER A 445 -20.64 -2.16 30.06
N GLN A 446 -20.94 -1.53 28.94
CA GLN A 446 -21.88 -2.12 28.00
C GLN A 446 -21.16 -2.35 26.66
N GLU A 447 -20.96 -3.61 26.33
CA GLU A 447 -20.63 -4.04 24.97
C GLU A 447 -21.75 -3.54 24.05
N TRP A 448 -21.37 -2.68 23.10
CA TRP A 448 -22.26 -1.99 22.19
C TRP A 448 -22.68 -2.94 21.06
N ASP A 449 -23.65 -3.81 21.36
CA ASP A 449 -24.22 -4.76 20.40
C ASP A 449 -25.59 -4.30 19.84
N ARG A 450 -25.93 -3.02 19.98
CA ARG A 450 -27.18 -2.48 19.39
C ARG A 450 -26.99 -2.12 17.93
N GLU A 451 -27.54 -3.00 17.10
CA GLU A 451 -27.86 -2.83 15.68
C GLU A 451 -28.62 -1.54 15.41
N LEU A 452 -28.05 -0.71 14.55
CA LEU A 452 -28.76 0.35 13.82
C LEU A 452 -28.12 0.55 12.44
N ASP A 453 -27.62 -0.53 11.83
CA ASP A 453 -27.28 -0.58 10.41
C ASP A 453 -28.44 -1.17 9.57
N ALA A 454 -29.56 -1.60 10.18
CA ALA A 454 -30.66 -2.30 9.50
C ALA A 454 -31.87 -1.40 9.11
N ALA A 455 -31.86 -0.09 9.40
CA ALA A 455 -33.02 0.77 9.16
C ALA A 455 -32.93 1.65 7.89
N ASP A 456 -31.86 1.51 7.10
CA ASP A 456 -31.76 1.99 5.71
C ASP A 456 -31.36 0.83 4.75
N GLU A 457 -31.60 -0.42 5.17
CA GLU A 457 -31.35 -1.67 4.41
C GLU A 457 -32.63 -2.25 3.77
N GLU A 458 -33.61 -1.43 3.40
CA GLU A 458 -34.70 -1.88 2.51
C GLU A 458 -34.65 -1.15 1.16
N ASP A 459 -34.50 -1.97 0.11
CA ASP A 459 -34.69 -1.73 -1.33
C ASP A 459 -33.53 -1.17 -2.19
N GLY A 460 -32.33 -1.73 -2.02
CA GLY A 460 -31.30 -1.71 -3.07
C GLY A 460 -30.27 -2.83 -2.94
N GLU A 461 -30.31 -3.82 -3.84
CA GLU A 461 -29.33 -4.91 -3.94
C GLU A 461 -27.87 -4.38 -3.91
N GLY A 462 -27.11 -4.62 -2.83
CA GLY A 462 -25.70 -4.20 -2.81
C GLY A 462 -24.93 -4.15 -1.48
N GLY A 463 -25.44 -4.69 -0.37
CA GLY A 463 -24.72 -4.71 0.92
C GLY A 463 -23.46 -5.60 0.92
N PRO A 464 -22.33 -5.17 1.50
CA PRO A 464 -21.04 -5.82 1.35
C PRO A 464 -20.95 -7.14 2.11
N ARG A 465 -20.66 -8.23 1.39
CA ARG A 465 -20.16 -9.47 1.98
C ARG A 465 -18.79 -9.20 2.61
N SER A 466 -18.71 -9.44 3.92
CA SER A 466 -17.45 -9.56 4.65
C SER A 466 -16.47 -10.42 3.85
N VAL A 467 -15.37 -9.83 3.40
CA VAL A 467 -14.26 -10.57 2.80
C VAL A 467 -13.53 -11.28 3.93
N ARG A 468 -14.12 -12.38 4.42
CA ARG A 468 -13.35 -13.51 4.93
C ARG A 468 -12.57 -14.07 3.74
N THR A 469 -11.27 -14.29 3.96
CA THR A 469 -10.40 -15.19 3.21
C THR A 469 -10.19 -14.88 1.72
N LEU A 470 -9.04 -14.28 1.42
CA LEU A 470 -8.11 -14.82 0.43
C LEU A 470 -6.73 -14.90 1.08
#